data_AF-A0A1I4HCZ7-F1
#
_entry.id   AF-A0A1I4HCZ7-F1
#
_cell.length_a   1.000
_cell.length_b   1.000
_cell.length_c   1.000
_cell.angle_alpha   90.00
_cell.angle_beta   90.00
_cell.angle_gamma   90.00
#
_symmetry.space_group_name_H-M   'P 1'
#
loop_
_entity.id
_entity.type
_entity.pdbx_description
1 polymer ?
#
loop_
_entity_poly.entity_id
_entity_poly.type
_entity_poly.pdbx_seq_one_letter_code
_entity_poly.pdbx_strand_id
1 'polypeptide(L)' 'MKKQKVVRTYPKNFINPTMALNKALNDGWVVVTSNPFNCGNGQEGTEYILEKEA' A
#
# COMPACT_ATOMS: atom_id res chain seq x y z
N MET A 1 17.20 -3.08 -13.27
CA MET A 1 16.00 -2.26 -13.58
C MET A 1 15.13 -2.24 -12.34
N LYS A 2 14.61 -1.09 -11.92
CA LYS A 2 13.73 -1.03 -10.74
C LYS A 2 12.42 -1.77 -11.00
N LYS A 3 11.94 -2.51 -10.00
CA LYS A 3 10.61 -3.13 -10.01
C LYS A 3 9.63 -2.21 -9.29
N GLN A 4 8.41 -2.10 -9.82
CA GLN A 4 7.31 -1.36 -9.21
C GLN A 4 6.18 -2.29 -8.80
N LYS A 5 5.48 -1.93 -7.72
CA LYS A 5 4.23 -2.57 -7.31
C LYS A 5 3.29 -1.56 -6.66
N VAL A 6 1.99 -1.86 -6.74
CA VAL A 6 0.94 -1.09 -6.06
C VAL A 6 0.43 -1.91 -4.88
N VAL A 7 0.31 -1.29 -3.71
CA VAL A 7 -0.26 -1.90 -2.51
C VAL A 7 -1.27 -0.95 -1.90
N ARG A 8 -2.46 -1.46 -1.56
CA ARG A 8 -3.49 -0.68 -0.87
C ARG A 8 -3.55 -1.03 0.60
N THR A 9 -3.84 -0.02 1.40
CA THR A 9 -4.23 -0.15 2.80
C THR A 9 -5.65 0.34 2.97
N TYR A 10 -6.33 -0.24 3.95
CA TYR A 10 -7.76 -0.02 4.19
C TYR A 10 -7.99 0.55 5.59
N PRO A 11 -9.17 1.15 5.84
CA PRO A 11 -9.60 1.56 7.17
C PRO A 11 -9.51 0.43 8.21
N LYS A 12 -9.36 0.78 9.50
CA LYS A 12 -9.12 -0.18 10.62
C LYS A 12 -10.21 -1.26 10.78
N ASN A 13 -11.43 -1.00 10.32
CA ASN A 13 -12.56 -1.93 10.31
C ASN A 13 -12.49 -2.99 9.20
N PHE A 14 -11.49 -2.95 8.32
CA PHE A 14 -11.22 -3.98 7.34
C PHE A 14 -10.27 -5.04 7.90
N ILE A 15 -10.42 -6.28 7.44
CA ILE A 15 -9.50 -7.36 7.81
C ILE A 15 -8.11 -7.06 7.20
N ASN A 16 -7.06 -7.18 8.02
CA ASN A 16 -5.67 -7.01 7.60
C ASN A 16 -5.37 -5.68 6.88
N PRO A 17 -5.76 -4.53 7.47
CA PRO A 17 -5.83 -3.25 6.77
C PRO A 17 -4.48 -2.76 6.25
N THR A 18 -3.37 -3.20 6.85
CA THR A 18 -2.00 -2.79 6.49
C THR A 18 -1.08 -3.96 6.20
N MET A 19 -1.56 -5.20 6.20
CA MET A 19 -0.71 -6.40 6.16
C MET A 19 0.13 -6.48 4.88
N ALA A 20 -0.48 -6.17 3.74
CA ALA A 20 0.22 -6.17 2.45
C ALA A 20 1.33 -5.11 2.40
N LEU A 21 1.10 -3.93 3.00
CA LEU A 21 2.11 -2.87 3.09
C LEU A 21 3.24 -3.29 4.02
N ASN A 22 2.93 -3.81 5.21
CA ASN A 22 3.94 -4.26 6.17
C ASN A 22 4.82 -5.36 5.57
N LYS A 23 4.22 -6.35 4.89
CA LYS A 23 4.97 -7.38 4.19
C LYS A 23 5.86 -6.78 3.10
N ALA A 24 5.31 -5.84 2.31
CA ALA A 24 6.07 -5.18 1.26
C ALA A 24 7.30 -4.44 1.78
N LEU A 25 7.17 -3.69 2.88
CA LEU A 25 8.27 -2.97 3.51
C LEU A 25 9.31 -3.94 4.07
N ASN A 26 8.88 -5.02 4.74
CA ASN A 26 9.78 -6.06 5.26
C ASN A 26 10.53 -6.79 4.14
N ASP A 27 9.90 -6.97 2.97
CA ASP A 27 10.53 -7.55 1.79
C ASP A 27 11.53 -6.56 1.12
N GLY A 28 11.76 -5.37 1.69
CA GLY A 28 12.72 -4.38 1.20
C GLY A 28 12.21 -3.50 0.06
N TRP A 29 10.89 -3.35 -0.08
CA TRP A 29 10.30 -2.37 -1.00
C TRP A 29 10.20 -1.01 -0.32
N VAL A 30 10.38 0.06 -1.10
CA VAL A 30 10.34 1.45 -0.63
C VAL A 30 9.13 2.16 -1.22
N VAL A 31 8.36 2.86 -0.39
CA VAL A 31 7.25 3.69 -0.87
C VAL A 31 7.80 4.90 -1.61
N VAL A 32 7.33 5.12 -2.84
CA VAL A 32 7.68 6.30 -3.66
C VAL A 32 6.53 7.29 -3.77
N THR A 33 5.28 6.80 -3.72
CA THR A 33 4.08 7.62 -3.80
C THR A 33 2.99 7.06 -2.91
N SER A 34 2.17 7.93 -2.32
CA SER A 34 0.94 7.57 -1.62
C SER A 34 -0.22 8.44 -2.07
N ASN A 35 -1.33 7.81 -2.45
CA ASN A 35 -2.54 8.49 -2.89
C ASN A 35 -3.73 8.01 -2.03
N PRO A 36 -4.60 8.91 -1.57
CA PRO A 36 -5.88 8.48 -1.00
C PRO A 36 -6.73 7.82 -2.09
N PHE A 37 -7.52 6.81 -1.71
CA PHE A 37 -8.55 6.26 -2.59
C PHE A 37 -9.84 6.00 -1.81
N ASN A 38 -10.97 6.18 -2.49
CA ASN A 38 -12.28 5.98 -1.89
C ASN A 38 -12.59 4.48 -1.78
N CYS A 39 -12.79 3.98 -0.56
CA CYS A 39 -13.17 2.59 -0.26
C CYS A 39 -14.70 2.36 -0.29
N GLY A 40 -15.48 3.39 -0.59
CA GLY A 40 -16.93 3.42 -0.42
C GLY A 40 -17.35 3.80 1.01
N ASN A 41 -18.64 4.10 1.19
CA ASN A 41 -19.27 4.38 2.49
C ASN A 41 -18.60 5.52 3.30
N GLY A 42 -18.05 6.52 2.62
CA GLY A 42 -17.39 7.67 3.27
C GLY A 42 -16.05 7.33 3.92
N GLN A 43 -15.45 6.18 3.59
CA GLN A 43 -14.16 5.76 4.12
C GLN A 43 -13.08 5.83 3.04
N GLU A 44 -11.89 6.26 3.45
CA GLU A 44 -10.72 6.36 2.58
C GLU A 44 -9.65 5.36 2.99
N GLY A 45 -9.07 4.70 2.01
CA GLY A 45 -7.83 3.94 2.15
C GLY A 45 -6.67 4.70 1.50
N THR A 46 -5.49 4.10 1.56
CA THR A 46 -4.29 4.66 0.92
C THR A 46 -3.71 3.65 -0.06
N GLU A 47 -3.51 4.07 -1.30
CA GLU A 47 -2.77 3.35 -2.32
C GLU A 47 -1.32 3.81 -2.31
N TYR A 48 -0.40 2.86 -2.23
CA TYR A 48 1.04 3.08 -2.24
C TYR A 48 1.63 2.52 -3.52
N ILE A 49 2.45 3.34 -4.19
CA ILE A 49 3.36 2.86 -5.23
C ILE A 49 4.69 2.59 -4.56
N LEU A 50 5.23 1.39 -4.73
CA LEU A 50 6.50 0.98 -4.14
C LEU A 50 7.49 0.56 -5.22
N GLU A 51 8.76 0.84 -4.97
CA GLU A 51 9.90 0.46 -5.79
C GLU A 51 10.86 -0.47 -5.04
N LYS A 52 11.55 -1.34 -5.78
CA LYS A 52 12.67 -2.14 -5.27
C LYS A 52 13.72 -2.33 -6.36
N GLU A 53 14.99 -2.25 -5.98
CA GLU A 53 16.10 -2.63 -6.86
C GLU A 53 16.03 -4.13 -7.18
N ALA A 54 16.20 -4.48 -8.46
CA ALA A 54 16.14 -5.87 -8.93
C ALA A 54 17.46 -6.60 -8.72
#